data_AF-A0A3B9T7T3-F1
#
_entry.id   AF-A0A3B9T7T3-F1
#
_cell.length_a   1.000
_cell.length_b   1.000
_cell.length_c   1.000
_cell.angle_alpha   90.00
_cell.angle_beta   90.00
_cell.angle_gamma   90.00
#
_symmetry.space_group_name_H-M   'P 1'
#
loop_
_entity.id
_entity.type
_entity.pdbx_description
1 polymer ?
#
loop_
_entity_poly.entity_id
_entity_poly.type
_entity_poly.pdbx_seq_one_letter_code
_entity_poly.pdbx_strand_id
1 'polypeptide(L)'
;MEIKGENMIQEIINFIDYLEEKSPEIFSENLELKEGIYVFLEKEGDELVVKEENVFKVDKDTERNHIYEDFLALATNTEMLNAMKSFNSGPKVYIAIGSPFGIALNGKAYKNSAEKKLLEAAEAYIKAARKFMNRENKQHEEWCKELELFVKTKMLNFLASGETNAKVKDQFMFYFFMKEPKLQDYQEIQSRFLAEKLFNKDKFNIKNINGDIFGIADNLSGFNDSKEFLKHKTAPIELNYRVNGIEAQKLFQFFSLQQKNKILPNPFPLFVDEQELTGETVKFYKKNQKAGHKEIVEELINKKKADLQNYYLIYFNNREKGSRIVDLDFVSVFRYIVGDVKLEEPFPIGGKLKSLPISNIFEFQFHVLNKIFNNQLVTETKAGGLWIKYFDEMDVDAKYGNATETIVNLFYMYRKSIYDYVYKSKRQAITAKMFHDMMQKSIMEDIKHDKKEDKEYRIKEKLNIWFSLYNYFANSINKENMVNKTQELFEKLKTIAGSENNSEFIQNDNEFAFAAGQLIRTILNKSESGERSHAMLEPFLQKTQCEKLKLSIARTFDTYKHAFKFYRGDSNRYEFDKIMSDVMGYETKTNMKDLLPMILAGYFSETIFKRDKKEEIKE
;
A
#
# COMPACT_ATOMS: atom_id res chain seq x y z
N MET A 1 7.69 38.25 11.13
CA MET A 1 8.59 37.23 11.69
C MET A 1 8.08 35.91 11.15
N GLU A 2 8.49 35.54 9.93
CA GLU A 2 8.12 34.26 9.34
C GLU A 2 8.91 33.20 10.06
N ILE A 3 8.23 32.40 10.87
CA ILE A 3 8.74 31.10 11.26
C ILE A 3 8.81 30.33 9.94
N LYS A 4 9.99 30.24 9.33
CA LYS A 4 10.31 29.18 8.37
C LYS A 4 10.21 27.87 9.15
N GLY A 5 8.99 27.42 9.40
CA GLY A 5 8.74 26.09 9.88
C GLY A 5 9.05 25.17 8.73
N GLU A 6 9.99 24.24 8.94
CA GLU A 6 10.19 23.06 8.11
C GLU A 6 8.82 22.38 7.94
N ASN A 7 8.16 22.70 6.84
CA ASN A 7 6.84 22.20 6.48
C ASN A 7 7.03 21.40 5.20
N MET A 8 6.48 20.19 5.17
CA MET A 8 6.48 19.29 4.01
C MET A 8 6.17 19.99 2.67
N ILE A 9 5.28 20.98 2.66
CA ILE A 9 4.98 21.77 1.45
C ILE A 9 6.23 22.49 0.93
N GLN A 10 7.02 23.09 1.82
CA GLN A 10 8.27 23.75 1.48
C GLN A 10 9.30 22.73 0.97
N GLU A 11 9.37 21.55 1.58
CA GLU A 11 10.27 20.49 1.09
C GLU A 11 9.88 19.96 -0.29
N ILE A 12 8.58 19.87 -0.59
CA ILE A 12 8.12 19.58 -1.96
C ILE A 12 8.60 20.67 -2.92
N ILE A 13 8.41 21.94 -2.56
CA ILE A 13 8.83 23.08 -3.38
C ILE A 13 10.34 23.03 -3.65
N ASN A 14 11.15 22.88 -2.59
CA ASN A 14 12.60 22.78 -2.69
C ASN A 14 13.04 21.59 -3.56
N PHE A 15 12.37 20.44 -3.42
CA PHE A 15 12.65 19.26 -4.23
C PHE A 15 12.34 19.49 -5.71
N ILE A 16 11.25 20.19 -6.02
CA ILE A 16 10.90 20.54 -7.40
C ILE A 16 11.89 21.53 -7.98
N ASP A 17 12.28 22.56 -7.23
CA ASP A 17 13.35 23.49 -7.63
C ASP A 17 14.65 22.75 -7.96
N TYR A 18 15.04 21.80 -7.10
CA TYR A 18 16.22 20.96 -7.33
C TYR A 18 16.10 20.15 -8.63
N LEU A 19 14.92 19.57 -8.91
CA LEU A 19 14.71 18.82 -10.14
C LEU A 19 14.72 19.71 -11.39
N GLU A 20 14.12 20.90 -11.33
CA GLU A 20 14.15 21.87 -12.43
C GLU A 20 15.59 22.27 -12.78
N GLU A 21 16.44 22.44 -11.78
CA GLU A 21 17.85 22.81 -11.98
C GLU A 21 18.71 21.62 -12.45
N LYS A 22 18.56 20.45 -11.81
CA LYS A 22 19.51 19.33 -11.96
C LYS A 22 19.05 18.23 -12.91
N SER A 23 17.75 18.11 -13.17
CA SER A 23 17.17 17.02 -13.98
C SER A 23 15.82 17.42 -14.62
N PRO A 24 15.76 18.52 -15.40
CA PRO A 24 14.50 19.05 -15.95
C PRO A 24 13.77 18.07 -16.88
N GLU A 25 14.49 17.14 -17.52
CA GLU A 25 13.91 16.09 -18.37
C GLU A 25 12.90 15.20 -17.65
N ILE A 26 12.98 15.16 -16.31
CA ILE A 26 12.16 14.30 -15.47
C ILE A 26 10.66 14.62 -15.56
N PHE A 27 10.30 15.87 -15.87
CA PHE A 27 8.90 16.30 -15.97
C PHE A 27 8.20 15.76 -17.23
N SER A 28 8.96 15.35 -18.25
CA SER A 28 8.44 14.73 -19.47
C SER A 28 8.48 13.19 -19.46
N GLU A 29 9.04 12.58 -18.41
CA GLU A 29 9.26 11.13 -18.37
C GLU A 29 7.96 10.32 -18.30
N ASN A 30 7.92 9.20 -19.02
CA ASN A 30 6.75 8.31 -19.16
C ASN A 30 5.46 9.01 -19.63
N LEU A 31 5.55 10.22 -20.19
CA LEU A 31 4.41 10.88 -20.82
C LEU A 31 4.26 10.40 -22.27
N GLU A 32 3.02 10.26 -22.70
CA GLU A 32 2.65 9.77 -24.03
C GLU A 32 1.57 10.66 -24.62
N LEU A 33 1.61 10.82 -25.94
CA LEU A 33 0.54 11.46 -26.71
C LEU A 33 -0.72 10.59 -26.67
N LYS A 34 -1.89 11.25 -26.61
CA LYS A 34 -3.18 10.57 -26.77
C LYS A 34 -3.36 10.16 -28.23
N GLU A 35 -4.04 9.03 -28.49
CA GLU A 35 -4.43 8.62 -29.84
C GLU A 35 -5.16 9.76 -30.56
N GLY A 36 -4.69 10.13 -31.76
CA GLY A 36 -5.21 11.30 -32.45
C GLY A 36 -4.42 11.72 -33.68
N ILE A 37 -4.80 12.87 -34.22
CA ILE A 37 -4.07 13.58 -35.26
C ILE A 37 -3.55 14.89 -34.67
N TYR A 38 -2.27 15.12 -34.87
CA TYR A 38 -1.55 16.30 -34.47
C TYR A 38 -1.11 17.04 -35.72
N VAL A 39 -1.39 18.33 -35.79
CA VAL A 39 -1.18 19.14 -36.99
C VAL A 39 -0.38 20.37 -36.65
N PHE A 40 0.72 20.58 -37.39
CA PHE A 40 1.40 21.87 -37.42
C PHE A 40 0.77 22.79 -38.46
N LEU A 41 0.38 23.98 -38.03
CA LEU A 41 -0.12 25.05 -38.90
C LEU A 41 1.05 25.91 -39.35
N GLU A 42 1.24 26.00 -40.66
CA GLU A 42 2.24 26.87 -41.28
C GLU A 42 1.59 28.12 -41.85
N LYS A 43 2.32 29.23 -41.82
CA LYS A 43 1.90 30.49 -42.42
C LYS A 43 2.32 30.53 -43.89
N GLU A 44 1.37 30.71 -44.78
CA GLU A 44 1.60 30.99 -46.20
C GLU A 44 0.89 32.30 -46.57
N GLY A 45 1.68 33.35 -46.82
CA GLY A 45 1.14 34.70 -46.95
C GLY A 45 0.50 35.18 -45.63
N ASP A 46 -0.78 35.56 -45.70
CA ASP A 46 -1.54 36.06 -44.55
C ASP A 46 -2.45 34.99 -43.91
N GLU A 47 -2.32 33.72 -44.31
CA GLU A 47 -3.18 32.64 -43.84
C GLU A 47 -2.41 31.44 -43.29
N LEU A 48 -3.00 30.77 -42.30
CA LEU A 48 -2.54 29.47 -41.86
C LEU A 48 -3.06 28.36 -42.78
N VAL A 49 -2.20 27.39 -43.08
CA VAL A 49 -2.49 26.23 -43.92
C VAL A 49 -2.07 24.93 -43.24
N VAL A 50 -2.71 23.83 -43.64
CA VAL A 50 -2.30 22.48 -43.27
C VAL A 50 -1.66 21.84 -44.49
N LYS A 51 -0.42 21.39 -44.35
CA LYS A 51 0.30 20.60 -45.36
C LYS A 51 0.33 19.14 -44.94
N GLU A 52 0.34 18.21 -45.89
CA GLU A 52 0.31 16.77 -45.60
C GLU A 52 1.51 16.34 -44.74
N GLU A 53 2.70 16.89 -44.99
CA GLU A 53 3.92 16.63 -44.21
C GLU A 53 3.87 17.13 -42.75
N ASN A 54 2.91 18.00 -42.42
CA ASN A 54 2.71 18.55 -41.08
C ASN A 54 1.60 17.84 -40.30
N VAL A 55 1.01 16.78 -40.86
CA VAL A 55 -0.01 15.95 -40.21
C VAL A 55 0.63 14.70 -39.65
N PHE A 56 0.58 14.54 -38.33
CA PHE A 56 1.12 13.39 -37.62
C PHE A 56 0.02 12.61 -36.92
N LYS A 57 -0.13 11.34 -37.29
CA LYS A 57 -1.12 10.44 -36.71
C LYS A 57 -0.48 9.60 -35.61
N VAL A 58 -1.11 9.60 -34.44
CA VAL A 58 -0.70 8.82 -33.28
C VAL A 58 -1.75 7.75 -32.98
N ASP A 59 -1.28 6.52 -32.92
CA ASP A 59 -1.99 5.35 -32.40
C ASP A 59 -1.13 4.64 -31.33
N LYS A 60 -1.54 3.43 -30.93
CA LYS A 60 -0.87 2.67 -29.87
C LYS A 60 0.51 2.14 -30.27
N ASP A 61 0.75 2.00 -31.57
CA ASP A 61 1.94 1.36 -32.12
C ASP A 61 2.90 2.40 -32.73
N THR A 62 2.59 3.69 -32.58
CA THR A 62 3.38 4.79 -33.13
C THR A 62 4.72 4.91 -32.38
N GLU A 63 5.82 4.75 -33.12
CA GLU A 63 7.16 4.93 -32.59
C GLU A 63 7.47 6.40 -32.29
N ARG A 64 8.27 6.64 -31.23
CA ARG A 64 8.71 7.99 -30.85
C ARG A 64 9.82 8.46 -31.80
N ASN A 65 9.55 9.56 -32.50
CA ASN A 65 10.49 10.25 -33.38
C ASN A 65 10.51 11.75 -33.04
N HIS A 66 11.29 12.56 -33.77
CA HIS A 66 11.40 14.00 -33.47
C HIS A 66 10.04 14.73 -33.47
N ILE A 67 9.18 14.45 -34.46
CA ILE A 67 7.87 15.11 -34.55
C ILE A 67 6.92 14.67 -33.41
N TYR A 68 7.02 13.42 -32.95
CA TYR A 68 6.33 12.95 -31.76
C TYR A 68 6.74 13.75 -30.53
N GLU A 69 8.06 13.95 -30.32
CA GLU A 69 8.57 14.70 -29.17
C GLU A 69 8.16 16.18 -29.22
N ASP A 70 8.18 16.81 -30.40
CA ASP A 70 7.71 18.19 -30.57
C ASP A 70 6.25 18.34 -30.16
N PHE A 71 5.38 17.45 -30.63
CA PHE A 71 3.97 17.46 -30.25
C PHE A 71 3.75 17.07 -28.78
N LEU A 72 4.55 16.16 -28.22
CA LEU A 72 4.48 15.81 -26.81
C LEU A 72 4.83 17.02 -25.95
N ALA A 73 5.88 17.76 -26.29
CA ALA A 73 6.27 18.98 -25.60
C ALA A 73 5.13 20.02 -25.64
N LEU A 74 4.51 20.25 -26.80
CA LEU A 74 3.40 21.20 -26.93
C LEU A 74 2.14 20.75 -26.19
N ALA A 75 1.73 19.49 -26.33
CA ALA A 75 0.54 18.96 -25.70
C ALA A 75 0.65 18.98 -24.17
N THR A 76 1.81 18.63 -23.61
CA THR A 76 2.06 18.64 -22.17
C THR A 76 2.15 20.05 -21.60
N ASN A 77 2.75 20.99 -22.33
CA ASN A 77 2.86 22.40 -21.93
C ASN A 77 1.63 23.24 -22.30
N THR A 78 0.51 22.62 -22.70
CA THR A 78 -0.76 23.33 -22.93
C THR A 78 -1.95 22.61 -22.31
N GLU A 79 -1.74 21.50 -21.59
CA GLU A 79 -2.83 20.68 -21.07
C GLU A 79 -3.70 21.43 -20.04
N MET A 80 -5.02 21.31 -20.16
CA MET A 80 -5.95 21.86 -19.19
C MET A 80 -6.14 20.97 -17.97
N LEU A 81 -6.39 21.57 -16.81
CA LEU A 81 -6.53 20.85 -15.53
C LEU A 81 -7.72 19.89 -15.54
N ASN A 82 -8.87 20.37 -16.00
CA ASN A 82 -10.10 19.58 -16.20
C ASN A 82 -11.11 20.39 -17.01
N ALA A 83 -12.24 19.79 -17.39
CA ALA A 83 -13.28 20.45 -18.16
C ALA A 83 -13.81 21.75 -17.52
N MET A 84 -13.93 21.82 -16.18
CA MET A 84 -14.42 23.01 -15.47
C MET A 84 -13.37 24.12 -15.41
N LYS A 85 -12.09 23.75 -15.39
CA LYS A 85 -10.92 24.63 -15.44
C LYS A 85 -10.26 24.55 -16.82
N SER A 86 -11.03 24.92 -17.84
CA SER A 86 -10.58 25.00 -19.24
C SER A 86 -11.01 26.33 -19.86
N PHE A 87 -10.44 26.67 -21.01
CA PHE A 87 -10.84 27.86 -21.77
C PHE A 87 -12.25 27.77 -22.36
N ASN A 88 -12.87 26.57 -22.39
CA ASN A 88 -14.21 26.35 -22.93
C ASN A 88 -15.11 25.54 -21.98
N SER A 89 -15.10 25.88 -20.68
CA SER A 89 -15.78 25.11 -19.63
C SER A 89 -17.30 25.01 -19.75
N GLY A 90 -17.95 25.94 -20.46
CA GLY A 90 -19.39 25.91 -20.72
C GLY A 90 -19.79 24.83 -21.74
N PRO A 91 -19.47 25.00 -23.04
CA PRO A 91 -19.79 24.01 -24.08
C PRO A 91 -19.04 22.68 -23.94
N LYS A 92 -17.91 22.67 -23.23
CA LYS A 92 -17.03 21.52 -23.00
C LYS A 92 -16.55 20.84 -24.29
N VAL A 93 -16.30 21.65 -25.32
CA VAL A 93 -15.85 21.21 -26.65
C VAL A 93 -14.33 21.24 -26.72
N TYR A 94 -13.73 22.43 -26.55
CA TYR A 94 -12.28 22.66 -26.63
C TYR A 94 -11.66 22.69 -25.23
N ILE A 95 -11.49 21.51 -24.63
CA ILE A 95 -11.13 21.37 -23.21
C ILE A 95 -9.81 20.64 -22.97
N ALA A 96 -9.13 20.17 -24.01
CA ALA A 96 -7.93 19.35 -23.86
C ALA A 96 -6.67 20.20 -23.64
N ILE A 97 -6.54 21.27 -24.43
CA ILE A 97 -5.43 22.22 -24.32
C ILE A 97 -5.96 23.63 -24.11
N GLY A 98 -5.08 24.55 -23.70
CA GLY A 98 -5.36 25.97 -23.55
C GLY A 98 -4.15 26.79 -23.97
N SER A 99 -4.19 27.27 -25.20
CA SER A 99 -3.21 28.17 -25.79
C SER A 99 -3.89 29.10 -26.80
N PRO A 100 -3.46 30.37 -26.93
CA PRO A 100 -3.87 31.24 -28.03
C PRO A 100 -3.27 30.82 -29.39
N PHE A 101 -2.33 29.88 -29.41
CA PHE A 101 -1.60 29.42 -30.61
C PHE A 101 -1.86 27.94 -30.93
N GLY A 102 -2.87 27.35 -30.30
CA GLY A 102 -3.30 26.01 -30.58
C GLY A 102 -4.70 25.73 -30.07
N ILE A 103 -5.36 24.75 -30.67
CA ILE A 103 -6.70 24.33 -30.28
C ILE A 103 -6.85 22.81 -30.47
N ALA A 104 -7.64 22.16 -29.60
CA ALA A 104 -7.87 20.72 -29.70
C ALA A 104 -9.32 20.32 -29.49
N LEU A 105 -9.78 19.35 -30.28
CA LEU A 105 -11.15 18.85 -30.33
C LEU A 105 -11.15 17.31 -30.28
N ASN A 106 -12.04 16.71 -29.51
CA ASN A 106 -12.22 15.25 -29.57
C ASN A 106 -13.26 14.85 -30.63
N GLY A 107 -13.10 13.64 -31.17
CA GLY A 107 -13.96 13.09 -32.22
C GLY A 107 -15.44 13.03 -31.84
N LYS A 108 -15.76 12.74 -30.57
CA LYS A 108 -17.15 12.75 -30.08
C LYS A 108 -17.79 14.13 -30.18
N ALA A 109 -17.06 15.18 -29.80
CA ALA A 109 -17.54 16.56 -29.83
C ALA A 109 -17.71 17.04 -31.28
N TYR A 110 -16.80 16.66 -32.17
CA TYR A 110 -16.91 16.91 -33.61
C TYR A 110 -18.17 16.26 -34.20
N LYS A 111 -18.39 14.96 -34.00
CA LYS A 111 -19.55 14.23 -34.55
C LYS A 111 -20.91 14.71 -34.03
N ASN A 112 -20.97 15.07 -32.75
CA ASN A 112 -22.24 15.33 -32.07
C ASN A 112 -22.61 16.81 -31.97
N SER A 113 -21.78 17.72 -32.49
CA SER A 113 -22.04 19.15 -32.44
C SER A 113 -22.27 19.68 -33.85
N ALA A 114 -23.32 20.48 -34.02
CA ALA A 114 -23.49 21.25 -35.25
C ALA A 114 -22.29 22.20 -35.43
N GLU A 115 -21.89 22.44 -36.69
CA GLU A 115 -20.80 23.35 -37.06
C GLU A 115 -20.90 24.71 -36.35
N LYS A 116 -22.09 25.31 -36.35
CA LYS A 116 -22.35 26.58 -35.62
C LYS A 116 -21.93 26.51 -34.15
N LYS A 117 -22.24 25.41 -33.46
CA LYS A 117 -21.91 25.21 -32.04
C LYS A 117 -20.40 25.02 -31.85
N LEU A 118 -19.71 24.35 -32.78
CA LEU A 118 -18.25 24.22 -32.76
C LEU A 118 -17.59 25.59 -32.91
N LEU A 119 -18.05 26.40 -33.87
CA LEU A 119 -17.51 27.75 -34.08
C LEU A 119 -17.77 28.68 -32.88
N GLU A 120 -19.00 28.70 -32.33
CA GLU A 120 -19.32 29.48 -31.12
C GLU A 120 -18.45 29.05 -29.92
N ALA A 121 -18.20 27.74 -29.77
CA ALA A 121 -17.33 27.23 -28.72
C ALA A 121 -15.85 27.62 -28.94
N ALA A 122 -15.38 27.66 -30.19
CA ALA A 122 -14.04 28.12 -30.52
C ALA A 122 -13.86 29.61 -30.25
N GLU A 123 -14.85 30.44 -30.56
CA GLU A 123 -14.81 31.87 -30.23
C GLU A 123 -14.72 32.10 -28.72
N ALA A 124 -15.50 31.35 -27.93
CA ALA A 124 -15.42 31.38 -26.48
C ALA A 124 -14.03 30.93 -25.96
N TYR A 125 -13.45 29.90 -26.57
CA TYR A 125 -12.10 29.42 -26.26
C TYR A 125 -11.04 30.50 -26.50
N ILE A 126 -11.04 31.11 -27.69
CA ILE A 126 -10.08 32.14 -28.10
C ILE A 126 -10.22 33.37 -27.20
N LYS A 127 -11.45 33.80 -26.91
CA LYS A 127 -11.72 34.90 -25.97
C LYS A 127 -11.15 34.63 -24.57
N ALA A 128 -11.23 33.38 -24.10
CA ALA A 128 -10.64 33.00 -22.82
C ALA A 128 -9.11 32.96 -22.89
N ALA A 129 -8.53 32.41 -23.97
CA ALA A 129 -7.09 32.33 -24.19
C ALA A 129 -6.42 33.71 -24.19
N ARG A 130 -7.06 34.72 -24.81
CA ARG A 130 -6.58 36.11 -24.84
C ARG A 130 -6.31 36.72 -23.46
N LYS A 131 -6.96 36.22 -22.39
CA LYS A 131 -6.74 36.72 -21.02
C LYS A 131 -5.34 36.41 -20.48
N PHE A 132 -4.73 35.32 -20.95
CA PHE A 132 -3.44 34.84 -20.46
C PHE A 132 -2.27 35.30 -21.34
N MET A 133 -2.53 36.00 -22.44
CA MET A 133 -1.48 36.51 -23.33
C MET A 133 -0.64 37.59 -22.67
N ASN A 134 0.64 37.61 -23.01
CA ASN A 134 1.52 38.71 -22.71
C ASN A 134 1.14 39.94 -23.54
N ARG A 135 0.67 41.00 -22.89
CA ARG A 135 0.27 42.25 -23.56
C ARG A 135 1.45 43.03 -24.13
N GLU A 136 2.66 42.77 -23.65
CA GLU A 136 3.88 43.41 -24.16
C GLU A 136 4.40 42.72 -25.42
N ASN A 137 4.06 41.44 -25.61
CA ASN A 137 4.42 40.70 -26.81
C ASN A 137 3.35 40.88 -27.91
N LYS A 138 3.57 41.85 -28.81
CA LYS A 138 2.65 42.14 -29.93
C LYS A 138 2.39 40.92 -30.82
N GLN A 139 3.37 40.02 -30.94
CA GLN A 139 3.27 38.84 -31.79
C GLN A 139 2.18 37.86 -31.31
N HIS A 140 1.92 37.82 -30.00
CA HIS A 140 0.87 36.95 -29.44
C HIS A 140 -0.52 37.31 -29.99
N GLU A 141 -0.80 38.60 -30.13
CA GLU A 141 -2.10 39.07 -30.64
C GLU A 141 -2.24 38.77 -32.14
N GLU A 142 -1.15 38.83 -32.91
CA GLU A 142 -1.14 38.47 -34.32
C GLU A 142 -1.39 36.97 -34.52
N TRP A 143 -0.61 36.12 -33.85
CA TRP A 143 -0.80 34.66 -33.93
C TRP A 143 -2.19 34.22 -33.45
N CYS A 144 -2.73 34.86 -32.41
CA CYS A 144 -4.08 34.55 -31.93
C CYS A 144 -5.15 34.88 -32.98
N LYS A 145 -5.01 35.99 -33.73
CA LYS A 145 -5.91 36.34 -34.83
C LYS A 145 -5.77 35.38 -36.00
N GLU A 146 -4.56 34.96 -36.33
CA GLU A 146 -4.30 33.98 -37.39
C GLU A 146 -4.94 32.61 -37.07
N LEU A 147 -4.79 32.13 -35.84
CA LEU A 147 -5.48 30.93 -35.37
C LEU A 147 -7.00 31.10 -35.43
N GLU A 148 -7.52 32.25 -35.00
CA GLU A 148 -8.96 32.55 -35.06
C GLU A 148 -9.49 32.48 -36.49
N LEU A 149 -8.77 33.04 -37.45
CA LEU A 149 -9.12 32.99 -38.87
C LEU A 149 -9.10 31.55 -39.40
N PHE A 150 -8.06 30.78 -39.08
CA PHE A 150 -7.96 29.37 -39.46
C PHE A 150 -9.14 28.53 -38.94
N VAL A 151 -9.49 28.71 -37.67
CA VAL A 151 -10.58 27.96 -37.03
C VAL A 151 -11.93 28.28 -37.69
N LYS A 152 -12.15 29.54 -38.08
CA LYS A 152 -13.38 30.01 -38.74
C LYS A 152 -13.52 29.55 -40.19
N THR A 153 -12.41 29.34 -40.90
CA THR A 153 -12.42 29.20 -42.37
C THR A 153 -11.94 27.85 -42.88
N LYS A 154 -11.01 27.18 -42.18
CA LYS A 154 -10.27 26.02 -42.71
C LYS A 154 -10.32 24.78 -41.84
N MET A 155 -10.38 24.93 -40.51
CA MET A 155 -10.29 23.78 -39.59
C MET A 155 -11.38 22.72 -39.83
N LEU A 156 -12.65 23.13 -39.96
CA LEU A 156 -13.74 22.17 -40.16
C LEU A 156 -13.71 21.51 -41.54
N ASN A 157 -13.27 22.24 -42.57
CA ASN A 157 -13.05 21.68 -43.90
C ASN A 157 -11.95 20.62 -43.89
N PHE A 158 -10.86 20.85 -43.14
CA PHE A 158 -9.83 19.85 -42.93
C PHE A 158 -10.36 18.61 -42.21
N LEU A 159 -11.18 18.78 -41.17
CA LEU A 159 -11.79 17.65 -40.44
C LEU A 159 -12.79 16.87 -41.30
N ALA A 160 -13.42 17.51 -42.29
CA ALA A 160 -14.37 16.88 -43.19
C ALA A 160 -13.71 16.03 -44.29
N SER A 161 -12.40 16.21 -44.56
CA SER A 161 -11.67 15.51 -45.62
C SER A 161 -11.52 14.00 -45.34
N GLY A 162 -11.47 13.20 -46.42
CA GLY A 162 -11.85 11.78 -46.42
C GLY A 162 -11.01 10.81 -45.56
N GLU A 163 -9.74 11.10 -45.29
CA GLU A 163 -8.91 10.26 -44.40
C GLU A 163 -9.16 10.56 -42.92
N THR A 164 -9.54 11.80 -42.61
CA THR A 164 -9.84 12.27 -41.26
C THR A 164 -11.22 11.81 -40.80
N ASN A 165 -12.22 11.74 -41.69
CA ASN A 165 -13.63 11.60 -41.33
C ASN A 165 -14.13 10.13 -41.22
N ALA A 166 -13.56 9.19 -41.99
CA ALA A 166 -14.16 7.86 -42.19
C ALA A 166 -14.00 6.86 -41.01
N LYS A 167 -13.12 7.13 -40.04
CA LYS A 167 -12.80 6.17 -38.94
C LYS A 167 -12.53 6.81 -37.57
N VAL A 168 -12.99 8.05 -37.34
CA VAL A 168 -12.74 8.76 -36.06
C VAL A 168 -13.37 7.98 -34.91
N LYS A 169 -12.57 7.41 -34.00
CA LYS A 169 -13.10 6.88 -32.74
C LYS A 169 -13.56 8.05 -31.87
N ASP A 170 -14.58 7.86 -31.05
CA ASP A 170 -15.12 8.94 -30.20
C ASP A 170 -14.06 9.55 -29.26
N GLN A 171 -13.07 8.76 -28.85
CA GLN A 171 -11.97 9.17 -27.97
C GLN A 171 -10.77 9.77 -28.72
N PHE A 172 -10.78 9.73 -30.05
CA PHE A 172 -9.70 10.23 -30.89
C PHE A 172 -9.60 11.75 -30.81
N MET A 173 -8.39 12.28 -30.70
CA MET A 173 -8.15 13.72 -30.56
C MET A 173 -7.66 14.36 -31.85
N PHE A 174 -8.04 15.61 -32.09
CA PHE A 174 -7.46 16.47 -33.11
C PHE A 174 -6.77 17.64 -32.43
N TYR A 175 -5.47 17.78 -32.62
CA TYR A 175 -4.67 18.89 -32.09
C TYR A 175 -4.14 19.73 -33.25
N PHE A 176 -4.31 21.04 -33.16
CA PHE A 176 -3.77 22.00 -34.09
C PHE A 176 -2.85 22.94 -33.33
N PHE A 177 -1.57 23.00 -33.70
CA PHE A 177 -0.57 23.89 -33.11
C PHE A 177 0.08 24.72 -34.21
N MET A 178 0.29 26.00 -33.98
CA MET A 178 1.09 26.83 -34.88
C MET A 178 2.57 26.42 -34.83
N LYS A 179 3.24 26.38 -35.98
CA LYS A 179 4.65 26.00 -36.08
C LYS A 179 5.60 27.15 -35.74
N GLU A 180 5.16 28.38 -35.92
CA GLU A 180 5.99 29.59 -35.75
C GLU A 180 6.31 29.93 -34.27
N PRO A 181 5.35 29.89 -33.32
CA PRO A 181 5.66 30.14 -31.91
C PRO A 181 6.59 29.08 -31.33
N LYS A 182 7.53 29.49 -30.49
CA LYS A 182 8.45 28.58 -29.81
C LYS A 182 7.78 27.95 -28.60
N LEU A 183 8.33 26.83 -28.11
CA LEU A 183 7.84 26.16 -26.90
C LEU A 183 7.74 27.12 -25.69
N GLN A 184 8.66 28.08 -25.57
CA GLN A 184 8.66 29.09 -24.51
C GLN A 184 7.40 29.97 -24.54
N ASP A 185 6.87 30.30 -25.73
CA ASP A 185 5.65 31.09 -25.87
C ASP A 185 4.43 30.29 -25.34
N TYR A 186 4.38 28.99 -25.61
CA TYR A 186 3.36 28.09 -25.04
C TYR A 186 3.49 27.95 -23.53
N GLN A 187 4.71 27.76 -23.02
CA GLN A 187 5.01 27.64 -21.60
C GLN A 187 4.63 28.89 -20.81
N GLU A 188 4.86 30.08 -21.37
CA GLU A 188 4.49 31.35 -20.74
C GLU A 188 2.97 31.42 -20.49
N ILE A 189 2.17 31.09 -21.50
CA ILE A 189 0.71 31.08 -21.38
C ILE A 189 0.26 30.06 -20.34
N GLN A 190 0.81 28.86 -20.40
CA GLN A 190 0.46 27.79 -19.48
C GLN A 190 0.83 28.12 -18.04
N SER A 191 1.99 28.73 -17.80
CA SER A 191 2.38 29.18 -16.46
C SER A 191 1.39 30.23 -15.94
N ARG A 192 1.04 31.25 -16.73
CA ARG A 192 0.03 32.26 -16.32
C ARG A 192 -1.32 31.62 -16.01
N PHE A 193 -1.76 30.66 -16.83
CA PHE A 193 -3.00 29.92 -16.61
C PHE A 193 -2.97 29.11 -15.30
N LEU A 194 -1.91 28.32 -15.09
CA LEU A 194 -1.75 27.48 -13.91
C LEU A 194 -1.64 28.32 -12.63
N ALA A 195 -0.92 29.45 -12.66
CA ALA A 195 -0.81 30.37 -11.53
C ALA A 195 -2.17 30.88 -11.03
N GLU A 196 -3.14 31.05 -11.93
CA GLU A 196 -4.48 31.50 -11.57
C GLU A 196 -5.42 30.34 -11.23
N LYS A 197 -5.31 29.19 -11.92
CA LYS A 197 -6.32 28.12 -11.88
C LYS A 197 -5.98 26.94 -10.96
N LEU A 198 -4.79 26.88 -10.38
CA LEU A 198 -4.41 25.81 -9.45
C LEU A 198 -4.98 25.96 -8.02
N PHE A 199 -5.81 26.97 -7.77
CA PHE A 199 -6.49 27.17 -6.50
C PHE A 199 -7.89 26.55 -6.46
N ASN A 200 -8.29 26.08 -5.28
CA ASN A 200 -9.55 25.35 -5.05
C ASN A 200 -10.81 26.14 -5.45
N LYS A 201 -11.13 27.19 -4.68
CA LYS A 201 -12.23 28.12 -4.96
C LYS A 201 -11.73 29.54 -4.78
N ASP A 202 -12.07 30.39 -5.74
CA ASP A 202 -11.63 31.80 -5.77
C ASP A 202 -12.00 32.56 -4.49
N LYS A 203 -13.11 32.20 -3.83
CA LYS A 203 -13.53 32.82 -2.56
C LYS A 203 -12.55 32.63 -1.40
N PHE A 204 -11.65 31.66 -1.49
CA PHE A 204 -10.62 31.42 -0.48
C PHE A 204 -9.32 32.15 -0.76
N ASN A 205 -9.21 32.76 -1.95
CA ASN A 205 -8.02 33.46 -2.37
C ASN A 205 -7.95 34.83 -1.70
N ILE A 206 -6.73 35.22 -1.32
CA ILE A 206 -6.42 36.56 -0.81
C ILE A 206 -5.38 37.18 -1.74
N LYS A 207 -5.36 38.52 -1.81
CA LYS A 207 -4.30 39.24 -2.54
C LYS A 207 -3.36 39.90 -1.53
N ASN A 208 -2.07 39.83 -1.79
CA ASN A 208 -1.09 40.61 -1.04
C ASN A 208 -1.08 42.08 -1.53
N ILE A 209 -0.24 42.92 -0.91
CA ILE A 209 -0.08 44.34 -1.24
C ILE A 209 0.38 44.54 -2.70
N ASN A 210 1.13 43.59 -3.25
CA ASN A 210 1.65 43.63 -4.62
C ASN A 210 0.64 43.11 -5.67
N GLY A 211 -0.52 42.60 -5.21
CA GLY A 211 -1.56 42.04 -6.07
C GLY A 211 -1.44 40.54 -6.35
N ASP A 212 -0.42 39.86 -5.81
CA ASP A 212 -0.24 38.42 -5.95
C ASP A 212 -1.33 37.65 -5.24
N ILE A 213 -1.82 36.60 -5.89
CA ILE A 213 -2.89 35.76 -5.38
C ILE A 213 -2.31 34.64 -4.54
N PHE A 214 -2.82 34.49 -3.32
CA PHE A 214 -2.56 33.37 -2.43
C PHE A 214 -3.85 32.58 -2.23
N GLY A 215 -3.80 31.27 -2.42
CA GLY A 215 -4.98 30.41 -2.33
C GLY A 215 -4.65 29.00 -1.81
N ILE A 216 -5.69 28.19 -1.64
CA ILE A 216 -5.53 26.76 -1.29
C ILE A 216 -5.25 26.00 -2.58
N ALA A 217 -4.08 25.37 -2.70
CA ALA A 217 -3.75 24.55 -3.86
C ALA A 217 -4.68 23.32 -3.98
N ASP A 218 -5.21 23.08 -5.18
CA ASP A 218 -6.11 21.96 -5.51
C ASP A 218 -5.54 20.61 -5.07
N ASN A 219 -4.25 20.39 -5.31
CA ASN A 219 -3.61 19.10 -5.07
C ASN A 219 -3.32 18.82 -3.59
N LEU A 220 -3.36 19.85 -2.74
CA LEU A 220 -3.21 19.68 -1.29
C LEU A 220 -4.56 19.42 -0.62
N SER A 221 -5.62 20.09 -1.09
CA SER A 221 -6.94 19.92 -0.48
C SER A 221 -8.06 20.19 -1.47
N GLY A 222 -8.97 19.22 -1.58
CA GLY A 222 -10.26 19.41 -2.23
C GLY A 222 -11.24 20.29 -1.45
N PHE A 223 -10.87 20.73 -0.24
CA PHE A 223 -11.59 21.63 0.67
C PHE A 223 -13.09 21.80 0.38
N ASN A 224 -13.90 20.91 0.96
CA ASN A 224 -15.35 21.01 0.85
C ASN A 224 -15.90 21.95 1.93
N ASP A 225 -16.27 23.15 1.51
CA ASP A 225 -16.79 24.23 2.35
C ASP A 225 -18.15 23.97 3.01
N SER A 226 -18.88 22.95 2.55
CA SER A 226 -20.08 22.44 3.23
C SER A 226 -19.77 21.53 4.42
N LYS A 227 -18.53 21.01 4.50
CA LYS A 227 -18.08 20.17 5.63
C LYS A 227 -17.48 21.06 6.71
N GLU A 228 -18.27 21.31 7.74
CA GLU A 228 -17.92 22.26 8.82
C GLU A 228 -16.62 21.92 9.55
N PHE A 229 -16.30 20.62 9.67
CA PHE A 229 -15.09 20.13 10.32
C PHE A 229 -13.80 20.40 9.54
N LEU A 230 -13.87 20.88 8.30
CA LEU A 230 -12.70 21.31 7.53
C LEU A 230 -12.30 22.77 7.82
N LYS A 231 -13.15 23.54 8.52
CA LYS A 231 -12.88 24.94 8.86
C LYS A 231 -12.38 25.06 10.29
N HIS A 232 -11.45 25.98 10.51
CA HIS A 232 -11.10 26.39 11.85
C HIS A 232 -12.22 27.27 12.43
N LYS A 233 -12.84 26.81 13.52
CA LYS A 233 -13.95 27.52 14.19
C LYS A 233 -13.50 28.49 15.27
N THR A 234 -12.36 28.22 15.86
CA THR A 234 -11.85 28.94 17.03
C THR A 234 -10.52 29.63 16.77
N ALA A 235 -9.92 29.41 15.59
CA ALA A 235 -8.67 30.09 15.22
C ALA A 235 -8.97 31.44 14.56
N PRO A 236 -8.05 32.42 14.66
CA PRO A 236 -8.16 33.70 13.95
C PRO A 236 -8.14 33.58 12.42
N ILE A 237 -7.76 32.41 11.91
CA ILE A 237 -7.74 32.07 10.49
C ILE A 237 -8.79 31.00 10.23
N GLU A 238 -9.61 31.17 9.18
CA GLU A 238 -10.65 30.19 8.83
C GLU A 238 -10.08 28.94 8.14
N LEU A 239 -8.88 29.07 7.54
CA LEU A 239 -8.26 28.08 6.66
C LEU A 239 -6.77 27.87 7.01
N ASN A 240 -6.28 26.65 6.82
CA ASN A 240 -5.00 26.19 7.34
C ASN A 240 -3.79 26.83 6.64
N TYR A 241 -3.66 26.66 5.32
CA TYR A 241 -2.46 27.05 4.57
C TYR A 241 -2.82 27.54 3.16
N ARG A 242 -2.18 28.63 2.75
CA ARG A 242 -2.29 29.20 1.40
C ARG A 242 -0.90 29.29 0.79
N VAL A 243 -0.84 29.12 -0.52
CA VAL A 243 0.38 29.25 -1.32
C VAL A 243 0.15 30.27 -2.43
N ASN A 244 1.23 30.87 -2.92
CA ASN A 244 1.16 31.73 -4.11
C ASN A 244 1.05 30.89 -5.40
N GLY A 245 0.88 31.56 -6.54
CA GLY A 245 0.73 30.89 -7.85
C GLY A 245 1.95 30.06 -8.27
N ILE A 246 3.16 30.50 -7.94
CA ILE A 246 4.42 29.80 -8.27
C ILE A 246 4.53 28.52 -7.44
N GLU A 247 4.30 28.61 -6.14
CA GLU A 247 4.28 27.46 -5.23
C GLU A 247 3.18 26.45 -5.59
N ALA A 248 2.00 26.93 -6.00
CA ALA A 248 0.92 26.08 -6.48
C ALA A 248 1.33 25.29 -7.74
N GLN A 249 2.08 25.90 -8.67
CA GLN A 249 2.64 25.21 -9.84
C GLN A 249 3.62 24.11 -9.45
N LYS A 250 4.52 24.38 -8.49
CA LYS A 250 5.47 23.37 -8.01
C LYS A 250 4.79 22.18 -7.35
N LEU A 251 3.77 22.44 -6.54
CA LEU A 251 2.92 21.39 -6.00
C LEU A 251 2.24 20.59 -7.12
N PHE A 252 1.72 21.26 -8.15
CA PHE A 252 1.15 20.59 -9.32
C PHE A 252 2.15 19.72 -10.09
N GLN A 253 3.39 20.18 -10.26
CA GLN A 253 4.46 19.38 -10.85
C GLN A 253 4.76 18.15 -10.00
N PHE A 254 4.92 18.29 -8.68
CA PHE A 254 5.15 17.16 -7.77
C PHE A 254 4.08 16.09 -7.87
N PHE A 255 2.81 16.48 -7.79
CA PHE A 255 1.71 15.53 -7.95
C PHE A 255 1.62 14.98 -9.38
N SER A 256 2.08 15.71 -10.40
CA SER A 256 2.19 15.17 -11.77
C SER A 256 3.27 14.09 -11.88
N LEU A 257 4.43 14.26 -11.24
CA LEU A 257 5.48 13.23 -11.18
C LEU A 257 4.95 11.92 -10.58
N GLN A 258 4.06 12.04 -9.59
CA GLN A 258 3.38 10.92 -8.96
C GLN A 258 2.30 10.30 -9.88
N GLN A 259 1.41 11.11 -10.43
CA GLN A 259 0.16 10.65 -11.06
C GLN A 259 0.30 10.31 -12.54
N LYS A 260 1.01 11.17 -13.28
CA LYS A 260 1.17 11.09 -14.73
C LYS A 260 2.45 10.35 -15.08
N ASN A 261 3.59 10.85 -14.61
CA ASN A 261 4.90 10.27 -14.89
C ASN A 261 5.10 8.93 -14.15
N LYS A 262 4.44 8.74 -13.00
CA LYS A 262 4.54 7.53 -12.15
C LYS A 262 5.99 7.17 -11.80
N ILE A 263 6.78 8.19 -11.46
CA ILE A 263 8.20 8.05 -11.14
C ILE A 263 8.52 8.21 -9.66
N LEU A 264 7.55 8.60 -8.84
CA LEU A 264 7.74 8.61 -7.39
C LEU A 264 7.46 7.22 -6.83
N PRO A 265 8.35 6.65 -5.99
CA PRO A 265 8.07 5.40 -5.30
C PRO A 265 6.94 5.55 -4.30
N ASN A 266 6.45 4.44 -3.77
CA ASN A 266 5.38 4.45 -2.79
C ASN A 266 5.57 3.31 -1.77
N PRO A 267 5.83 3.61 -0.48
CA PRO A 267 5.99 4.94 0.13
C PRO A 267 7.15 5.78 -0.45
N PHE A 268 6.98 7.10 -0.49
CA PHE A 268 7.97 8.09 -0.93
C PHE A 268 8.65 8.80 0.25
N PRO A 269 9.97 8.66 0.45
CA PRO A 269 10.72 9.47 1.40
C PRO A 269 11.11 10.82 0.77
N LEU A 270 10.66 11.92 1.39
CA LEU A 270 11.03 13.30 1.04
C LEU A 270 11.95 13.86 2.14
N PHE A 271 13.25 13.89 1.89
CA PHE A 271 14.25 14.29 2.88
C PHE A 271 14.27 15.81 3.08
N VAL A 272 14.37 16.23 4.33
CA VAL A 272 14.47 17.64 4.73
C VAL A 272 15.90 18.11 4.50
N ASP A 273 16.07 19.23 3.81
CA ASP A 273 17.37 19.85 3.49
C ASP A 273 18.38 18.94 2.75
N GLU A 274 17.91 17.83 2.17
CA GLU A 274 18.73 16.87 1.42
C GLU A 274 18.04 16.45 0.11
N GLN A 275 17.75 17.44 -0.75
CA GLN A 275 17.02 17.21 -2.00
C GLN A 275 17.79 16.28 -2.96
N GLU A 276 19.12 16.24 -2.88
CA GLU A 276 19.95 15.30 -3.62
C GLU A 276 19.57 13.84 -3.34
N LEU A 277 19.39 13.48 -2.06
CA LEU A 277 19.03 12.12 -1.65
C LEU A 277 17.61 11.75 -2.08
N THR A 278 16.69 12.71 -2.03
CA THR A 278 15.35 12.56 -2.61
C THR A 278 15.44 12.34 -4.13
N GLY A 279 16.32 13.06 -4.82
CA GLY A 279 16.60 12.86 -6.24
C GLY A 279 17.19 11.49 -6.53
N GLU A 280 18.11 10.99 -5.71
CA GLU A 280 18.67 9.63 -5.83
C GLU A 280 17.58 8.55 -5.71
N THR A 281 16.64 8.74 -4.78
CA THR A 281 15.49 7.85 -4.59
C THR A 281 14.69 7.70 -5.88
N VAL A 282 14.36 8.82 -6.54
CA VAL A 282 13.61 8.83 -7.80
C VAL A 282 14.44 8.21 -8.94
N LYS A 283 15.74 8.53 -9.02
CA LYS A 283 16.63 7.94 -10.03
C LYS A 283 16.73 6.42 -9.90
N PHE A 284 16.87 5.91 -8.68
CA PHE A 284 16.94 4.47 -8.41
C PHE A 284 15.62 3.76 -8.74
N TYR A 285 14.49 4.32 -8.30
CA TYR A 285 13.15 3.78 -8.59
C TYR A 285 12.91 3.61 -10.10
N LYS A 286 13.33 4.60 -10.90
CA LYS A 286 13.26 4.56 -12.37
C LYS A 286 14.15 3.46 -12.96
N LYS A 287 15.44 3.41 -12.58
CA LYS A 287 16.43 2.50 -13.17
C LYS A 287 16.05 1.03 -12.99
N ASN A 288 15.52 0.67 -11.82
CA ASN A 288 15.21 -0.72 -11.47
C ASN A 288 13.74 -1.09 -11.68
N GLN A 289 13.13 -0.57 -12.75
CA GLN A 289 11.76 -0.90 -13.17
C GLN A 289 10.73 -0.89 -12.01
N LYS A 290 10.73 0.18 -11.21
CA LYS A 290 9.84 0.36 -10.04
C LYS A 290 10.23 -0.50 -8.82
N ALA A 291 11.49 -0.37 -8.41
CA ALA A 291 11.97 -0.92 -7.14
C ALA A 291 11.00 -0.61 -5.98
N GLY A 292 10.78 -1.58 -5.10
CA GLY A 292 9.96 -1.36 -3.92
C GLY A 292 10.66 -0.46 -2.89
N HIS A 293 9.92 -0.09 -1.85
CA HIS A 293 10.45 0.75 -0.79
C HIS A 293 11.60 0.07 -0.02
N LYS A 294 11.55 -1.27 0.12
CA LYS A 294 12.64 -2.05 0.72
C LYS A 294 13.95 -1.82 -0.04
N GLU A 295 13.93 -2.02 -1.35
CA GLU A 295 15.10 -1.92 -2.21
C GLU A 295 15.66 -0.49 -2.24
N ILE A 296 14.78 0.52 -2.21
CA ILE A 296 15.17 1.93 -2.11
C ILE A 296 15.90 2.19 -0.79
N VAL A 297 15.34 1.76 0.34
CA VAL A 297 15.95 1.97 1.65
C VAL A 297 17.30 1.26 1.74
N GLU A 298 17.40 0.03 1.23
CA GLU A 298 18.65 -0.73 1.18
C GLU A 298 19.74 -0.03 0.37
N GLU A 299 19.38 0.49 -0.81
CA GLU A 299 20.30 1.28 -1.63
C GLU A 299 20.79 2.54 -0.90
N LEU A 300 19.86 3.31 -0.33
CA LEU A 300 20.20 4.57 0.33
C LEU A 300 21.08 4.36 1.57
N ILE A 301 20.80 3.33 2.37
CA ILE A 301 21.63 2.98 3.54
C ILE A 301 23.03 2.55 3.10
N ASN A 302 23.14 1.70 2.07
CA ASN A 302 24.43 1.25 1.55
C ASN A 302 25.29 2.41 1.04
N LYS A 303 24.67 3.43 0.42
CA LYS A 303 25.35 4.64 -0.03
C LYS A 303 25.76 5.57 1.10
N LYS A 304 24.83 5.92 1.99
CA LYS A 304 25.08 6.87 3.09
C LYS A 304 26.01 6.30 4.15
N LYS A 305 26.06 4.98 4.31
CA LYS A 305 26.74 4.29 5.42
C LYS A 305 26.30 4.81 6.81
N ALA A 306 25.08 5.33 6.89
CA ALA A 306 24.48 5.92 8.07
C ALA A 306 22.96 5.70 8.04
N ASP A 307 22.30 5.86 9.19
CA ASP A 307 20.85 5.76 9.28
C ASP A 307 20.16 6.83 8.43
N LEU A 308 19.04 6.44 7.80
CA LEU A 308 18.18 7.40 7.10
C LEU A 308 17.42 8.21 8.16
N GLN A 309 17.48 9.53 8.07
CA GLN A 309 16.91 10.42 9.07
C GLN A 309 16.30 11.66 8.43
N ASN A 310 15.45 12.34 9.18
CA ASN A 310 14.83 13.63 8.84
C ASN A 310 14.16 13.66 7.46
N TYR A 311 13.10 12.85 7.30
CA TYR A 311 12.31 12.87 6.08
C TYR A 311 10.81 12.73 6.35
N TYR A 312 10.00 13.29 5.46
CA TYR A 312 8.58 13.00 5.40
C TYR A 312 8.35 11.70 4.63
N LEU A 313 7.65 10.74 5.23
CA LEU A 313 7.20 9.54 4.54
C LEU A 313 5.79 9.76 4.02
N ILE A 314 5.64 9.74 2.70
CA ILE A 314 4.37 9.99 2.01
C ILE A 314 3.88 8.69 1.39
N TYR A 315 2.66 8.26 1.75
CA TYR A 315 2.00 7.13 1.10
C TYR A 315 0.88 7.60 0.19
N PHE A 316 0.94 7.21 -1.08
CA PHE A 316 -0.08 7.51 -2.07
C PHE A 316 -1.04 6.34 -2.27
N ASN A 317 -2.34 6.58 -2.34
CA ASN A 317 -3.32 5.63 -2.86
C ASN A 317 -3.62 5.96 -4.33
N ASN A 318 -3.06 5.15 -5.22
CA ASN A 318 -3.18 5.35 -6.67
C ASN A 318 -4.59 5.14 -7.22
N ARG A 319 -5.52 4.60 -6.43
CA ARG A 319 -6.93 4.42 -6.82
C ARG A 319 -7.77 5.69 -6.61
N GLU A 320 -7.31 6.61 -5.76
CA GLU A 320 -8.05 7.82 -5.40
C GLU A 320 -7.89 8.96 -6.42
N LYS A 321 -8.85 9.89 -6.43
CA LYS A 321 -8.79 11.13 -7.22
C LYS A 321 -8.36 12.30 -6.32
N GLY A 322 -7.59 13.26 -6.86
CA GLY A 322 -7.14 14.45 -6.13
C GLY A 322 -5.84 14.22 -5.35
N SER A 323 -5.73 14.78 -4.14
CA SER A 323 -4.60 14.50 -3.25
C SER A 323 -4.65 13.04 -2.84
N ARG A 324 -3.82 12.21 -3.47
CA ARG A 324 -3.78 10.75 -3.26
C ARG A 324 -3.07 10.37 -1.96
N ILE A 325 -2.65 11.32 -1.13
CA ILE A 325 -1.93 11.05 0.10
C ILE A 325 -2.91 10.46 1.13
N VAL A 326 -2.70 9.19 1.49
CA VAL A 326 -3.51 8.50 2.51
C VAL A 326 -2.80 8.36 3.86
N ASP A 327 -1.48 8.55 3.87
CA ASP A 327 -0.68 8.62 5.07
C ASP A 327 0.53 9.54 4.87
N LEU A 328 0.83 10.31 5.90
CA LEU A 328 1.94 11.25 5.96
C LEU A 328 2.49 11.25 7.40
N ASP A 329 3.81 11.23 7.54
CA ASP A 329 4.47 11.41 8.84
C ASP A 329 5.90 11.91 8.67
N PHE A 330 6.45 12.45 9.75
CA PHE A 330 7.88 12.76 9.81
C PHE A 330 8.62 11.59 10.48
N VAL A 331 9.66 11.08 9.82
CA VAL A 331 10.54 10.04 10.33
C VAL A 331 11.86 10.70 10.71
N SER A 332 12.06 10.88 12.03
CA SER A 332 13.31 11.45 12.55
C SER A 332 14.50 10.54 12.31
N VAL A 333 14.36 9.23 12.59
CA VAL A 333 15.38 8.21 12.34
C VAL A 333 14.69 6.92 11.93
N PHE A 334 15.10 6.36 10.79
CA PHE A 334 14.65 5.07 10.29
C PHE A 334 15.55 3.94 10.82
N ARG A 335 15.03 3.16 11.75
CA ARG A 335 15.73 2.02 12.37
C ARG A 335 15.62 0.81 11.46
N TYR A 336 16.53 0.65 10.51
CA TYR A 336 16.52 -0.48 9.59
C TYR A 336 16.85 -1.82 10.28
N ILE A 337 17.91 -1.83 11.10
CA ILE A 337 18.34 -3.00 11.87
C ILE A 337 17.31 -3.32 12.96
N VAL A 338 16.98 -4.60 13.10
CA VAL A 338 16.21 -5.12 14.24
C VAL A 338 17.20 -5.79 15.20
N GLY A 339 16.98 -5.65 16.52
CA GLY A 339 17.83 -6.33 17.51
C GLY A 339 17.77 -7.86 17.40
N ASP A 340 18.51 -8.58 18.25
CA ASP A 340 18.61 -10.05 18.22
C ASP A 340 17.24 -10.75 18.34
N VAL A 341 16.59 -10.95 17.20
CA VAL A 341 15.40 -11.78 17.04
C VAL A 341 15.88 -13.21 16.81
N LYS A 342 15.63 -14.08 17.78
CA LYS A 342 15.93 -15.51 17.69
C LYS A 342 14.62 -16.27 17.57
N LEU A 343 14.42 -16.94 16.44
CA LEU A 343 13.30 -17.84 16.23
C LEU A 343 13.75 -19.27 16.52
N GLU A 344 13.01 -19.94 17.39
CA GLU A 344 13.21 -21.33 17.74
C GLU A 344 11.99 -22.15 17.30
N GLU A 345 12.18 -23.47 17.20
CA GLU A 345 11.15 -24.41 16.76
C GLU A 345 10.89 -25.47 17.84
N PRO A 346 10.28 -25.10 18.98
CA PRO A 346 9.76 -26.09 19.92
C PRO A 346 8.71 -27.02 19.27
N PHE A 347 8.04 -26.54 18.22
CA PHE A 347 7.11 -27.33 17.41
C PHE A 347 7.78 -27.65 16.05
N PRO A 348 8.21 -28.90 15.79
CA PRO A 348 9.02 -29.21 14.62
C PRO A 348 8.33 -28.88 13.29
N ILE A 349 8.99 -28.09 12.44
CA ILE A 349 8.60 -27.77 11.05
C ILE A 349 9.76 -27.93 10.06
N GLY A 350 10.80 -28.67 10.45
CA GLY A 350 11.94 -29.03 9.59
C GLY A 350 13.09 -28.03 9.58
N GLY A 351 13.23 -27.19 10.60
CA GLY A 351 14.35 -26.24 10.74
C GLY A 351 14.23 -24.98 9.88
N LYS A 352 13.14 -24.85 9.12
CA LYS A 352 12.93 -23.75 8.16
C LYS A 352 12.86 -22.37 8.80
N LEU A 353 12.29 -22.27 10.00
CA LEU A 353 12.13 -21.02 10.73
C LEU A 353 13.44 -20.62 11.43
N LYS A 354 14.15 -21.59 12.03
CA LYS A 354 15.47 -21.37 12.66
C LYS A 354 16.51 -20.84 11.67
N SER A 355 16.42 -21.23 10.40
CA SER A 355 17.34 -20.80 9.35
C SER A 355 17.08 -19.40 8.79
N LEU A 356 15.98 -18.74 9.16
CA LEU A 356 15.63 -17.43 8.58
C LEU A 356 16.52 -16.33 9.15
N PRO A 357 17.25 -15.57 8.32
CA PRO A 357 17.90 -14.36 8.77
C PRO A 357 16.84 -13.31 9.08
N ILE A 358 16.89 -12.75 10.28
CA ILE A 358 16.08 -11.59 10.68
C ILE A 358 17.04 -10.54 11.20
N SER A 359 17.66 -9.84 10.26
CA SER A 359 18.63 -8.77 10.49
C SER A 359 17.99 -7.39 10.40
N ASN A 360 16.97 -7.25 9.56
CA ASN A 360 16.33 -5.98 9.28
C ASN A 360 14.80 -6.03 9.39
N ILE A 361 14.20 -4.83 9.37
CA ILE A 361 12.77 -4.66 9.61
C ILE A 361 11.87 -5.21 8.51
N PHE A 362 12.34 -5.27 7.26
CA PHE A 362 11.57 -5.85 6.16
C PHE A 362 11.58 -7.38 6.20
N GLU A 363 12.70 -8.00 6.60
CA GLU A 363 12.76 -9.43 6.92
C GLU A 363 11.82 -9.76 8.09
N PHE A 364 11.84 -8.96 9.15
CA PHE A 364 10.91 -9.12 10.27
C PHE A 364 9.45 -8.96 9.82
N GLN A 365 9.14 -7.98 8.98
CA GLN A 365 7.81 -7.82 8.40
C GLN A 365 7.38 -9.07 7.63
N PHE A 366 8.24 -9.58 6.73
CA PHE A 366 7.87 -10.67 5.82
C PHE A 366 7.82 -12.03 6.52
N HIS A 367 8.81 -12.35 7.36
CA HIS A 367 8.96 -13.65 8.00
C HIS A 367 8.22 -13.78 9.33
N VAL A 368 7.91 -12.67 10.00
CA VAL A 368 7.19 -12.68 11.28
C VAL A 368 5.81 -12.08 11.12
N LEU A 369 5.71 -10.76 10.91
CA LEU A 369 4.43 -10.05 10.99
C LEU A 369 3.45 -10.52 9.92
N ASN A 370 3.90 -10.74 8.68
CA ASN A 370 3.05 -11.16 7.58
C ASN A 370 2.46 -12.57 7.77
N LYS A 371 3.20 -13.47 8.45
CA LYS A 371 2.73 -14.84 8.78
C LYS A 371 1.53 -14.83 9.72
N ILE A 372 1.50 -13.87 10.66
CA ILE A 372 0.37 -13.68 11.57
C ILE A 372 -0.92 -13.38 10.80
N PHE A 373 -0.84 -12.80 9.60
CA PHE A 373 -2.00 -12.45 8.78
C PHE A 373 -2.11 -13.34 7.55
N ASN A 374 -1.62 -14.58 7.59
CA ASN A 374 -1.70 -15.50 6.44
C ASN A 374 -1.14 -14.90 5.14
N ASN A 375 -0.04 -14.15 5.25
CA ASN A 375 0.62 -13.42 4.17
C ASN A 375 -0.26 -12.36 3.48
N GLN A 376 -1.22 -11.76 4.19
CA GLN A 376 -2.13 -10.76 3.63
C GLN A 376 -1.69 -9.29 3.82
N LEU A 377 -0.65 -9.01 4.64
CA LEU A 377 -0.14 -7.63 4.80
C LEU A 377 0.71 -7.20 3.60
N VAL A 378 1.52 -8.13 3.09
CA VAL A 378 2.42 -7.92 1.96
C VAL A 378 2.42 -9.19 1.11
N THR A 379 2.34 -9.05 -0.22
CA THR A 379 2.38 -10.20 -1.14
C THR A 379 3.39 -9.98 -2.24
N GLU A 380 4.08 -11.03 -2.67
CA GLU A 380 4.91 -10.97 -3.87
C GLU A 380 4.06 -10.70 -5.12
N THR A 381 4.59 -9.87 -6.00
CA THR A 381 4.01 -9.54 -7.29
C THR A 381 4.56 -10.49 -8.35
N LYS A 382 3.86 -10.60 -9.49
CA LYS A 382 4.34 -11.38 -10.65
C LYS A 382 5.69 -10.89 -11.20
N ALA A 383 6.07 -9.65 -10.90
CA ALA A 383 7.33 -9.04 -11.31
C ALA A 383 8.46 -9.20 -10.27
N GLY A 384 8.25 -9.99 -9.20
CA GLY A 384 9.25 -10.26 -8.18
C GLY A 384 9.39 -9.20 -7.08
N GLY A 385 8.65 -8.09 -7.14
CA GLY A 385 8.60 -7.08 -6.07
C GLY A 385 7.51 -7.35 -5.02
N LEU A 386 7.49 -6.58 -3.93
CA LEU A 386 6.48 -6.68 -2.87
C LEU A 386 5.31 -5.70 -3.08
N TRP A 387 4.08 -6.21 -3.04
CA TRP A 387 2.86 -5.40 -2.94
C TRP A 387 2.51 -5.16 -1.48
N ILE A 388 2.65 -3.90 -1.06
CA ILE A 388 2.33 -3.39 0.27
C ILE A 388 0.82 -3.10 0.36
N LYS A 389 0.09 -3.78 1.24
CA LYS A 389 -1.39 -3.71 1.31
C LYS A 389 -1.96 -2.92 2.49
N TYR A 390 -1.15 -2.27 3.31
CA TYR A 390 -1.62 -1.63 4.57
C TYR A 390 -2.76 -0.61 4.41
N PHE A 391 -2.90 0.01 3.25
CA PHE A 391 -3.96 0.98 2.94
C PHE A 391 -4.96 0.49 1.89
N ASP A 392 -4.86 -0.78 1.46
CA ASP A 392 -5.83 -1.38 0.54
C ASP A 392 -7.10 -1.81 1.29
N GLU A 393 -8.18 -1.93 0.55
CA GLU A 393 -9.37 -2.66 0.99
C GLU A 393 -9.10 -4.16 0.87
N MET A 394 -9.49 -4.90 1.91
CA MET A 394 -9.38 -6.34 1.99
C MET A 394 -10.77 -6.93 2.24
N ASP A 395 -11.18 -7.80 1.33
CA ASP A 395 -12.43 -8.57 1.42
C ASP A 395 -12.15 -10.00 1.89
N VAL A 396 -13.20 -10.64 2.42
CA VAL A 396 -13.16 -12.06 2.78
C VAL A 396 -13.10 -12.90 1.51
N ASP A 397 -12.05 -13.73 1.39
CA ASP A 397 -11.92 -14.70 0.30
C ASP A 397 -12.08 -16.14 0.82
N ALA A 398 -13.27 -16.69 0.56
CA ALA A 398 -13.65 -18.03 0.98
C ALA A 398 -12.94 -19.15 0.20
N LYS A 399 -12.32 -18.88 -0.95
CA LYS A 399 -11.77 -19.95 -1.82
C LYS A 399 -10.46 -20.54 -1.31
N TYR A 400 -9.68 -19.81 -0.51
CA TYR A 400 -8.32 -20.23 -0.14
C TYR A 400 -7.99 -20.19 1.36
N GLY A 401 -8.94 -19.78 2.22
CA GLY A 401 -8.77 -19.83 3.68
C GLY A 401 -7.60 -19.00 4.23
N ASN A 402 -7.14 -18.01 3.46
CA ASN A 402 -6.06 -17.10 3.84
C ASN A 402 -6.62 -15.75 4.33
N ALA A 403 -7.64 -15.20 3.65
CA ALA A 403 -8.34 -13.97 4.04
C ALA A 403 -9.72 -14.30 4.62
N THR A 404 -9.75 -14.97 5.76
CA THR A 404 -10.99 -15.26 6.47
C THR A 404 -11.50 -14.04 7.24
N GLU A 405 -12.73 -14.06 7.73
CA GLU A 405 -13.32 -12.96 8.50
C GLU A 405 -12.43 -12.54 9.69
N THR A 406 -11.90 -13.50 10.46
CA THR A 406 -11.00 -13.20 11.59
C THR A 406 -9.71 -12.53 11.13
N ILE A 407 -9.10 -12.98 10.02
CA ILE A 407 -7.86 -12.38 9.49
C ILE A 407 -8.11 -10.97 8.96
N VAL A 408 -9.22 -10.76 8.26
CA VAL A 408 -9.64 -9.45 7.76
C VAL A 408 -9.91 -8.49 8.94
N ASN A 409 -10.58 -8.96 9.99
CA ASN A 409 -10.80 -8.18 11.21
C ASN A 409 -9.48 -7.80 11.90
N LEU A 410 -8.56 -8.76 12.06
CA LEU A 410 -7.22 -8.48 12.58
C LEU A 410 -6.50 -7.44 11.71
N PHE A 411 -6.57 -7.57 10.39
CA PHE A 411 -5.94 -6.66 9.44
C PHE A 411 -6.42 -5.23 9.67
N TYR A 412 -7.73 -4.99 9.68
CA TYR A 412 -8.26 -3.63 9.92
C TYR A 412 -7.96 -3.12 11.33
N MET A 413 -7.92 -3.99 12.33
CA MET A 413 -7.61 -3.62 13.71
C MET A 413 -6.16 -3.17 13.90
N TYR A 414 -5.20 -3.81 13.21
CA TYR A 414 -3.77 -3.67 13.55
C TYR A 414 -2.87 -3.20 12.40
N ARG A 415 -3.34 -3.14 11.15
CA ARG A 415 -2.51 -2.76 9.97
C ARG A 415 -1.77 -1.44 10.17
N LYS A 416 -2.41 -0.44 10.77
CA LYS A 416 -1.82 0.88 10.98
C LYS A 416 -0.66 0.85 11.98
N SER A 417 -0.85 0.17 13.11
CA SER A 417 0.20 -0.04 14.11
C SER A 417 1.41 -0.78 13.55
N ILE A 418 1.16 -1.80 12.72
CA ILE A 418 2.24 -2.55 12.05
C ILE A 418 2.95 -1.67 11.02
N TYR A 419 2.22 -0.92 10.21
CA TYR A 419 2.81 0.02 9.25
C TYR A 419 3.68 1.06 9.95
N ASP A 420 3.20 1.65 11.05
CA ASP A 420 3.96 2.63 11.83
C ASP A 420 5.21 2.01 12.49
N TYR A 421 5.11 0.77 12.96
CA TYR A 421 6.25 0.02 13.49
C TYR A 421 7.31 -0.24 12.42
N VAL A 422 6.91 -0.64 11.20
CA VAL A 422 7.83 -1.04 10.12
C VAL A 422 8.42 0.16 9.39
N TYR A 423 7.58 1.08 8.91
CA TYR A 423 7.98 2.13 7.97
C TYR A 423 8.31 3.47 8.65
N LYS A 424 7.83 3.69 9.89
CA LYS A 424 8.04 4.96 10.62
C LYS A 424 8.89 4.82 11.87
N SER A 425 9.44 3.63 12.11
CA SER A 425 10.26 3.31 13.28
C SER A 425 9.60 3.59 14.64
N LYS A 426 8.27 3.64 14.70
CA LYS A 426 7.52 3.77 15.96
C LYS A 426 7.47 2.41 16.66
N ARG A 427 8.58 2.00 17.28
CA ARG A 427 8.74 0.66 17.89
C ARG A 427 7.72 0.35 19.00
N GLN A 428 7.18 1.38 19.62
CA GLN A 428 6.10 1.32 20.61
C GLN A 428 4.71 1.10 20.00
N ALA A 429 4.54 1.14 18.67
CA ALA A 429 3.24 1.03 18.01
C ALA A 429 2.62 -0.37 18.12
N ILE A 430 3.44 -1.41 18.37
CA ILE A 430 2.98 -2.77 18.68
C ILE A 430 3.28 -3.04 20.15
N THR A 431 2.22 -3.31 20.93
CA THR A 431 2.35 -3.69 22.34
C THR A 431 2.32 -5.21 22.51
N ALA A 432 2.85 -5.73 23.62
CA ALA A 432 2.74 -7.15 23.98
C ALA A 432 1.30 -7.67 23.92
N LYS A 433 0.34 -6.91 24.46
CA LYS A 433 -1.09 -7.28 24.43
C LYS A 433 -1.61 -7.43 23.01
N MET A 434 -1.26 -6.49 22.11
CA MET A 434 -1.66 -6.57 20.70
C MET A 434 -1.01 -7.79 20.03
N PHE A 435 0.28 -8.03 20.28
CA PHE A 435 0.97 -9.18 19.72
C PHE A 435 0.32 -10.51 20.15
N HIS A 436 0.04 -10.68 21.44
CA HIS A 436 -0.65 -11.88 21.94
C HIS A 436 -2.06 -12.03 21.36
N ASP A 437 -2.84 -10.95 21.26
CA ASP A 437 -4.17 -11.00 20.65
C ASP A 437 -4.12 -11.41 19.17
N MET A 438 -3.17 -10.84 18.40
CA MET A 438 -2.95 -11.21 17.00
C MET A 438 -2.59 -12.69 16.85
N MET A 439 -1.62 -13.17 17.64
CA MET A 439 -1.18 -14.57 17.58
C MET A 439 -2.30 -15.52 17.96
N GLN A 440 -2.96 -15.28 19.09
CA GLN A 440 -4.02 -16.14 19.59
C GLN A 440 -5.17 -16.25 18.58
N LYS A 441 -5.71 -15.11 18.10
CA LYS A 441 -6.83 -15.13 17.14
C LYS A 441 -6.45 -15.77 15.82
N SER A 442 -5.25 -15.47 15.33
CA SER A 442 -4.76 -16.01 14.06
C SER A 442 -4.52 -17.52 14.09
N ILE A 443 -4.00 -18.05 15.20
CA ILE A 443 -3.81 -19.49 15.40
C ILE A 443 -5.16 -20.20 15.55
N MET A 444 -6.06 -19.65 16.36
CA MET A 444 -7.41 -20.19 16.54
C MET A 444 -8.18 -20.25 15.23
N GLU A 445 -8.02 -19.23 14.38
CA GLU A 445 -8.66 -19.20 13.07
C GLU A 445 -8.15 -20.31 12.15
N ASP A 446 -6.86 -20.60 12.17
CA ASP A 446 -6.27 -21.69 11.40
C ASP A 446 -6.73 -23.06 11.91
N ILE A 447 -6.79 -23.25 13.23
CA ILE A 447 -7.31 -24.47 13.86
C ILE A 447 -8.76 -24.71 13.42
N LYS A 448 -9.60 -23.68 13.48
CA LYS A 448 -11.03 -23.76 13.12
C LYS A 448 -11.26 -24.16 11.66
N HIS A 449 -10.38 -23.74 10.75
CA HIS A 449 -10.52 -23.97 9.31
C HIS A 449 -9.63 -25.09 8.76
N ASP A 450 -8.89 -25.79 9.63
CA ASP A 450 -8.07 -26.93 9.25
C ASP A 450 -8.94 -28.08 8.70
N LYS A 451 -8.57 -28.61 7.54
CA LYS A 451 -9.22 -29.77 6.93
C LYS A 451 -8.16 -30.80 6.60
N LYS A 452 -8.20 -31.94 7.28
CA LYS A 452 -7.24 -33.03 7.06
C LYS A 452 -5.79 -32.59 7.32
N GLU A 453 -5.58 -31.80 8.38
CA GLU A 453 -4.26 -31.32 8.83
C GLU A 453 -3.54 -30.43 7.78
N ASP A 454 -4.28 -29.88 6.80
CA ASP A 454 -3.71 -29.04 5.73
C ASP A 454 -3.16 -27.70 6.23
N LYS A 455 -3.45 -27.31 7.48
CA LYS A 455 -2.94 -26.10 8.13
C LYS A 455 -1.91 -26.39 9.23
N GLU A 456 -1.56 -27.65 9.52
CA GLU A 456 -0.64 -28.00 10.63
C GLU A 456 0.67 -27.19 10.57
N TYR A 457 1.29 -27.11 9.38
CA TYR A 457 2.51 -26.32 9.18
C TYR A 457 2.33 -24.86 9.60
N ARG A 458 1.24 -24.22 9.15
CA ARG A 458 0.96 -22.79 9.40
C ARG A 458 0.66 -22.55 10.88
N ILE A 459 -0.05 -23.46 11.54
CA ILE A 459 -0.33 -23.40 12.97
C ILE A 459 0.98 -23.50 13.77
N LYS A 460 1.83 -24.48 13.47
CA LYS A 460 3.13 -24.64 14.14
C LYS A 460 4.08 -23.47 13.87
N GLU A 461 4.11 -22.95 12.63
CA GLU A 461 4.89 -21.76 12.28
C GLU A 461 4.50 -20.57 13.15
N LYS A 462 3.19 -20.30 13.30
CA LYS A 462 2.70 -19.24 14.19
C LYS A 462 2.99 -19.53 15.66
N LEU A 463 2.82 -20.76 16.14
CA LEU A 463 3.14 -21.10 17.53
C LEU A 463 4.63 -20.89 17.84
N ASN A 464 5.52 -21.31 16.93
CA ASN A 464 6.96 -21.07 17.05
C ASN A 464 7.29 -19.57 17.09
N ILE A 465 6.66 -18.76 16.22
CA ILE A 465 6.78 -17.29 16.25
C ILE A 465 6.31 -16.73 17.60
N TRP A 466 5.13 -17.16 18.08
CA TRP A 466 4.54 -16.65 19.32
C TRP A 466 5.43 -16.95 20.51
N PHE A 467 5.97 -18.16 20.60
CA PHE A 467 6.77 -18.61 21.73
C PHE A 467 8.17 -17.99 21.71
N SER A 468 8.78 -17.89 20.53
CA SER A 468 10.08 -17.23 20.35
C SER A 468 10.03 -15.74 20.71
N LEU A 469 8.94 -15.07 20.34
CA LEU A 469 8.77 -13.62 20.52
C LEU A 469 7.85 -13.23 21.67
N TYR A 470 7.54 -14.17 22.57
CA TYR A 470 6.50 -13.97 23.60
C TYR A 470 6.72 -12.70 24.42
N ASN A 471 7.97 -12.46 24.85
CA ASN A 471 8.35 -11.28 25.62
C ASN A 471 9.06 -10.20 24.79
N TYR A 472 9.11 -10.35 23.46
CA TYR A 472 9.82 -9.39 22.60
C TYR A 472 9.20 -7.99 22.65
N PHE A 473 7.88 -7.91 22.71
CA PHE A 473 7.13 -6.65 22.79
C PHE A 473 6.78 -6.23 24.24
N ALA A 474 7.30 -6.95 25.24
CA ALA A 474 7.13 -6.62 26.64
C ALA A 474 8.35 -5.81 27.11
N ASN A 475 8.13 -4.64 27.71
CA ASN A 475 9.19 -3.81 28.30
C ASN A 475 9.75 -4.39 29.62
N SER A 476 9.68 -5.71 29.85
CA SER A 476 10.11 -6.33 31.11
C SER A 476 11.51 -6.97 31.01
N ILE A 477 12.26 -6.85 32.10
CA ILE A 477 13.61 -7.42 32.25
C ILE A 477 13.54 -8.94 32.54
N ASN A 478 12.45 -9.42 33.14
CA ASN A 478 12.20 -10.83 33.39
C ASN A 478 11.45 -11.46 32.21
N LYS A 479 12.23 -11.98 31.25
CA LYS A 479 11.72 -12.70 30.08
C LYS A 479 11.55 -14.17 30.45
N GLU A 480 10.35 -14.59 30.80
CA GLU A 480 10.03 -16.03 30.81
C GLU A 480 10.16 -16.56 29.37
N ASN A 481 11.14 -17.42 29.10
CA ASN A 481 11.34 -17.97 27.77
C ASN A 481 10.35 -19.12 27.56
N MET A 482 9.30 -18.88 26.76
CA MET A 482 8.26 -19.86 26.48
C MET A 482 8.78 -21.09 25.73
N VAL A 483 9.88 -20.95 24.98
CA VAL A 483 10.53 -22.09 24.33
C VAL A 483 11.15 -23.01 25.39
N ASN A 484 11.95 -22.44 26.30
CA ASN A 484 12.54 -23.19 27.41
C ASN A 484 11.46 -23.83 28.29
N LYS A 485 10.41 -23.08 28.60
CA LYS A 485 9.26 -23.57 29.38
C LYS A 485 8.56 -24.74 28.72
N THR A 486 8.41 -24.72 27.40
CA THR A 486 7.80 -25.85 26.65
C THR A 486 8.63 -27.11 26.78
N GLN A 487 9.96 -26.98 26.66
CA GLN A 487 10.89 -28.10 26.83
C GLN A 487 10.89 -28.62 28.28
N GLU A 488 10.88 -27.72 29.26
CA GLU A 488 10.79 -28.06 30.69
C GLU A 488 9.51 -28.85 30.99
N LEU A 489 8.35 -28.36 30.53
CA LEU A 489 7.06 -29.03 30.72
C LEU A 489 7.03 -30.41 30.05
N PHE A 490 7.64 -30.55 28.88
CA PHE A 490 7.73 -31.83 28.18
C PHE A 490 8.55 -32.87 28.96
N GLU A 491 9.74 -32.49 29.44
CA GLU A 491 10.61 -33.38 30.23
C GLU A 491 10.02 -33.68 31.62
N LYS A 492 9.37 -32.68 32.25
CA LYS A 492 8.65 -32.89 33.51
C LYS A 492 7.49 -33.87 33.33
N LEU A 493 6.72 -33.74 32.25
CA LEU A 493 5.60 -34.66 31.99
C LEU A 493 6.07 -36.08 31.69
N LYS A 494 7.18 -36.27 30.96
CA LYS A 494 7.81 -37.59 30.80
C LYS A 494 8.20 -38.20 32.14
N THR A 495 8.75 -37.39 33.04
CA THR A 495 9.15 -37.83 34.38
C THR A 495 7.93 -38.32 35.19
N ILE A 496 6.83 -37.56 35.17
CA ILE A 496 5.56 -37.91 35.83
C ILE A 496 4.94 -39.17 35.24
N ALA A 497 4.99 -39.33 33.91
CA ALA A 497 4.39 -40.46 33.21
C ALA A 497 5.16 -41.78 33.42
N GLY A 498 6.45 -41.71 33.77
CA GLY A 498 7.33 -42.86 33.92
C GLY A 498 6.92 -43.79 35.09
N SER A 499 6.87 -45.09 34.84
CA SER A 499 6.45 -46.11 35.82
C SER A 499 7.30 -46.19 37.09
N GLU A 500 8.49 -45.62 37.08
CA GLU A 500 9.42 -45.60 38.22
C GLU A 500 9.15 -44.43 39.19
N ASN A 501 8.32 -43.45 38.80
CA ASN A 501 8.14 -42.18 39.52
C ASN A 501 6.71 -41.97 40.06
N ASN A 502 6.17 -42.96 40.79
CA ASN A 502 4.80 -42.92 41.33
C ASN A 502 4.52 -41.76 42.31
N SER A 503 5.55 -41.05 42.80
CA SER A 503 5.44 -39.92 43.72
C SER A 503 5.39 -38.55 43.04
N GLU A 504 5.62 -38.48 41.73
CA GLU A 504 5.55 -37.24 40.96
C GLU A 504 4.12 -37.04 40.43
N PHE A 505 3.64 -35.80 40.50
CA PHE A 505 2.30 -35.38 40.10
C PHE A 505 2.34 -34.02 39.43
N ILE A 506 1.29 -33.66 38.70
CA ILE A 506 1.07 -32.30 38.20
C ILE A 506 0.87 -31.34 39.40
N GLN A 507 1.66 -30.26 39.45
CA GLN A 507 1.70 -29.34 40.60
C GLN A 507 1.22 -27.93 40.31
N ASN A 508 1.19 -27.52 39.03
CA ASN A 508 0.82 -26.15 38.65
C ASN A 508 0.01 -26.09 37.35
N ASP A 509 -0.57 -24.91 37.10
CA ASP A 509 -1.49 -24.69 35.98
C ASP A 509 -0.84 -24.89 34.60
N ASN A 510 0.46 -24.62 34.47
CA ASN A 510 1.16 -24.80 33.19
C ASN A 510 1.38 -26.29 32.89
N GLU A 511 1.80 -27.06 33.90
CA GLU A 511 1.91 -28.53 33.81
C GLU A 511 0.56 -29.17 33.50
N PHE A 512 -0.50 -28.75 34.20
CA PHE A 512 -1.86 -29.20 33.95
C PHE A 512 -2.29 -28.93 32.50
N ALA A 513 -2.12 -27.70 32.03
CA ALA A 513 -2.53 -27.29 30.70
C ALA A 513 -1.76 -28.03 29.60
N PHE A 514 -0.45 -28.19 29.77
CA PHE A 514 0.40 -28.93 28.84
C PHE A 514 0.02 -30.42 28.80
N ALA A 515 -0.20 -31.04 29.96
CA ALA A 515 -0.66 -32.42 30.07
C ALA A 515 -2.02 -32.63 29.41
N ALA A 516 -2.98 -31.72 29.63
CA ALA A 516 -4.28 -31.75 29.00
C ALA A 516 -4.16 -31.70 27.46
N GLY A 517 -3.27 -30.86 26.92
CA GLY A 517 -2.99 -30.80 25.48
C GLY A 517 -2.49 -32.14 24.90
N GLN A 518 -1.55 -32.79 25.59
CA GLN A 518 -1.01 -34.11 25.22
C GLN A 518 -2.10 -35.20 25.23
N LEU A 519 -2.96 -35.21 26.25
CA LEU A 519 -4.09 -36.14 26.33
C LEU A 519 -5.09 -35.91 25.19
N ILE A 520 -5.49 -34.66 24.95
CA ILE A 520 -6.45 -34.32 23.90
C ILE A 520 -5.93 -34.80 22.54
N ARG A 521 -4.67 -34.53 22.20
CA ARG A 521 -4.08 -35.01 20.95
C ARG A 521 -4.11 -36.53 20.85
N THR A 522 -3.73 -37.20 21.92
CA THR A 522 -3.65 -38.66 21.96
C THR A 522 -5.01 -39.31 21.75
N ILE A 523 -6.04 -38.76 22.40
CA ILE A 523 -7.42 -39.21 22.26
C ILE A 523 -7.94 -38.95 20.84
N LEU A 524 -7.77 -37.74 20.30
CA LEU A 524 -8.26 -37.40 18.96
C LEU A 524 -7.56 -38.22 17.85
N ASN A 525 -6.29 -38.57 18.04
CA ASN A 525 -5.55 -39.44 17.12
C ASN A 525 -6.10 -40.87 17.03
N LYS A 526 -6.95 -41.29 17.98
CA LYS A 526 -7.66 -42.59 17.94
C LYS A 526 -8.92 -42.57 17.08
N SER A 527 -9.32 -41.42 16.53
CA SER A 527 -10.43 -41.36 15.59
C SER A 527 -10.12 -42.16 14.32
N GLU A 528 -11.00 -43.11 14.00
CA GLU A 528 -10.96 -43.94 12.78
C GLU A 528 -11.65 -43.27 11.59
N SER A 529 -12.38 -42.16 11.81
CA SER A 529 -12.98 -41.38 10.74
C SER A 529 -11.89 -40.78 9.83
N GLY A 530 -12.07 -40.88 8.51
CA GLY A 530 -11.10 -40.44 7.50
C GLY A 530 -10.85 -38.92 7.40
N GLU A 531 -11.26 -38.14 8.41
CA GLU A 531 -11.10 -36.69 8.47
C GLU A 531 -10.47 -36.26 9.80
N ARG A 532 -9.19 -36.62 10.02
CA ARG A 532 -8.41 -36.09 11.15
C ARG A 532 -8.14 -34.61 10.90
N SER A 533 -8.69 -33.73 11.75
CA SER A 533 -8.57 -32.28 11.59
C SER A 533 -8.31 -31.64 12.94
N HIS A 534 -7.47 -30.61 12.95
CA HIS A 534 -7.24 -29.80 14.15
C HIS A 534 -8.50 -29.06 14.60
N ALA A 535 -9.52 -28.89 13.76
CA ALA A 535 -10.80 -28.28 14.13
C ALA A 535 -11.53 -29.06 15.25
N MET A 536 -11.22 -30.35 15.43
CA MET A 536 -11.72 -31.16 16.56
C MET A 536 -11.21 -30.69 17.93
N LEU A 537 -10.21 -29.80 17.97
CA LEU A 537 -9.70 -29.19 19.19
C LEU A 537 -10.63 -28.08 19.73
N GLU A 538 -11.46 -27.48 18.87
CA GLU A 538 -12.31 -26.33 19.19
C GLU A 538 -13.24 -26.53 20.42
N PRO A 539 -13.91 -27.69 20.62
CA PRO A 539 -14.77 -27.91 21.78
C PRO A 539 -14.03 -27.79 23.12
N PHE A 540 -12.71 -28.05 23.15
CA PHE A 540 -11.85 -27.93 24.32
C PHE A 540 -11.40 -26.49 24.53
N LEU A 541 -10.93 -25.83 23.46
CA LEU A 541 -10.38 -24.46 23.53
C LEU A 541 -11.45 -23.43 23.87
N GLN A 542 -12.73 -23.72 23.62
CA GLN A 542 -13.85 -22.85 24.00
C GLN A 542 -14.13 -22.81 25.50
N LYS A 543 -13.63 -23.78 26.29
CA LYS A 543 -13.91 -23.82 27.73
C LYS A 543 -13.19 -22.69 28.46
N THR A 544 -13.82 -22.20 29.51
CA THR A 544 -13.25 -21.18 30.42
C THR A 544 -12.98 -21.71 31.82
N GLN A 545 -13.59 -22.85 32.18
CA GLN A 545 -13.50 -23.47 33.50
C GLN A 545 -12.84 -24.85 33.40
N CYS A 546 -11.95 -25.17 34.36
CA CYS A 546 -11.21 -26.43 34.43
C CYS A 546 -12.14 -27.66 34.36
N GLU A 547 -13.20 -27.68 35.18
CA GLU A 547 -14.16 -28.80 35.22
C GLU A 547 -14.86 -29.06 33.88
N LYS A 548 -15.14 -28.00 33.12
CA LYS A 548 -15.73 -28.13 31.78
C LYS A 548 -14.74 -28.68 30.76
N LEU A 549 -13.46 -28.34 30.89
CA LEU A 549 -12.38 -28.89 30.05
C LEU A 549 -12.20 -30.39 30.35
N LYS A 550 -12.08 -30.76 31.63
CA LYS A 550 -12.00 -32.17 32.07
C LYS A 550 -13.18 -32.99 31.58
N LEU A 551 -14.41 -32.47 31.74
CA LEU A 551 -15.62 -33.14 31.26
C LEU A 551 -15.61 -33.35 29.74
N SER A 552 -15.11 -32.37 28.97
CA SER A 552 -14.91 -32.53 27.53
C SER A 552 -13.88 -33.63 27.22
N ILE A 553 -12.74 -33.66 27.91
CA ILE A 553 -11.72 -34.72 27.76
C ILE A 553 -12.31 -36.09 28.07
N ALA A 554 -13.03 -36.23 29.18
CA ALA A 554 -13.66 -37.48 29.59
C ALA A 554 -14.69 -37.99 28.58
N ARG A 555 -15.54 -37.10 28.04
CA ARG A 555 -16.54 -37.47 27.01
C ARG A 555 -15.90 -37.90 25.70
N THR A 556 -14.85 -37.20 25.27
CA THR A 556 -14.14 -37.55 24.04
C THR A 556 -13.37 -38.87 24.23
N PHE A 557 -12.75 -39.08 25.39
CA PHE A 557 -12.16 -40.38 25.73
C PHE A 557 -13.21 -41.49 25.70
N ASP A 558 -14.39 -41.30 26.31
CA ASP A 558 -15.47 -42.29 26.32
C ASP A 558 -15.91 -42.69 24.90
N THR A 559 -15.90 -41.72 23.97
CA THR A 559 -16.19 -41.95 22.54
C THR A 559 -15.16 -42.88 21.89
N TYR A 560 -13.87 -42.68 22.17
CA TYR A 560 -12.77 -43.42 21.51
C TYR A 560 -12.15 -44.54 22.36
N LYS A 561 -12.66 -44.81 23.57
CA LYS A 561 -12.08 -45.76 24.53
C LYS A 561 -11.88 -47.17 23.96
N HIS A 562 -12.70 -47.57 22.99
CA HIS A 562 -12.62 -48.88 22.32
C HIS A 562 -11.33 -49.06 21.51
N ALA A 563 -10.71 -47.96 21.04
CA ALA A 563 -9.44 -47.96 20.31
C ALA A 563 -8.21 -48.02 21.24
N PHE A 564 -8.41 -47.93 22.56
CA PHE A 564 -7.36 -48.13 23.56
C PHE A 564 -7.35 -49.61 23.97
N LYS A 565 -6.30 -50.34 23.57
CA LYS A 565 -6.18 -51.77 23.90
C LYS A 565 -5.98 -51.96 25.40
N PHE A 566 -6.81 -52.80 26.01
CA PHE A 566 -6.54 -53.33 27.34
C PHE A 566 -5.62 -54.55 27.20
N TYR A 567 -4.41 -54.55 27.79
CA TYR A 567 -3.84 -55.62 28.64
C TYR A 567 -2.29 -55.61 28.76
N ARG A 568 -1.87 -56.12 29.93
CA ARG A 568 -0.53 -56.37 30.53
C ARG A 568 0.71 -56.31 29.62
N GLY A 569 1.66 -55.47 30.03
CA GLY A 569 3.03 -55.43 29.49
C GLY A 569 3.33 -54.19 28.64
N ASP A 570 2.33 -53.37 28.33
CA ASP A 570 2.49 -52.16 27.55
C ASP A 570 2.75 -50.95 28.45
N SER A 571 4.00 -50.47 28.49
CA SER A 571 4.40 -49.26 29.23
C SER A 571 3.60 -48.01 28.81
N ASN A 572 3.09 -47.99 27.58
CA ASN A 572 2.48 -46.81 26.98
C ASN A 572 1.10 -46.50 27.57
N ARG A 573 0.40 -47.55 28.03
CA ARG A 573 -0.90 -47.38 28.68
C ARG A 573 -0.75 -46.82 30.10
N TYR A 574 0.27 -47.27 30.83
CA TYR A 574 0.54 -46.75 32.17
C TYR A 574 0.78 -45.24 32.13
N GLU A 575 1.63 -44.78 31.18
CA GLU A 575 1.91 -43.36 30.97
C GLU A 575 0.61 -42.57 30.71
N PHE A 576 -0.25 -43.05 29.81
CA PHE A 576 -1.53 -42.40 29.51
C PHE A 576 -2.48 -42.39 30.71
N ASP A 577 -2.68 -43.52 31.39
CA ASP A 577 -3.60 -43.65 32.51
C ASP A 577 -3.14 -42.79 33.71
N LYS A 578 -1.82 -42.71 33.95
CA LYS A 578 -1.23 -41.85 34.97
C LYS A 578 -1.47 -40.37 34.69
N ILE A 579 -1.19 -39.91 33.46
CA ILE A 579 -1.43 -38.50 33.09
C ILE A 579 -2.94 -38.18 33.08
N MET A 580 -3.79 -39.11 32.62
CA MET A 580 -5.25 -38.95 32.68
C MET A 580 -5.74 -38.82 34.13
N SER A 581 -5.22 -39.64 35.05
CA SER A 581 -5.54 -39.56 36.48
C SER A 581 -5.15 -38.20 37.06
N ASP A 582 -3.92 -37.75 36.83
CA ASP A 582 -3.42 -36.49 37.36
C ASP A 582 -4.20 -35.28 36.80
N VAL A 583 -4.50 -35.26 35.49
CA VAL A 583 -5.30 -34.20 34.86
C VAL A 583 -6.73 -34.17 35.40
N MET A 584 -7.36 -35.32 35.66
CA MET A 584 -8.71 -35.37 36.23
C MET A 584 -8.73 -34.92 37.69
N GLY A 585 -7.67 -35.24 38.45
CA GLY A 585 -7.52 -34.88 39.87
C GLY A 585 -7.08 -33.44 40.13
N TYR A 586 -6.48 -32.75 39.16
CA TYR A 586 -5.93 -31.40 39.36
C TYR A 586 -7.02 -30.31 39.37
N GLU A 587 -7.04 -29.43 40.37
CA GLU A 587 -8.02 -28.33 40.46
C GLU A 587 -7.36 -26.96 40.27
N THR A 588 -8.01 -26.07 39.52
CA THR A 588 -7.58 -24.68 39.40
C THR A 588 -8.75 -23.73 39.16
N LYS A 589 -8.59 -22.49 39.63
CA LYS A 589 -9.51 -21.37 39.40
C LYS A 589 -9.10 -20.51 38.21
N THR A 590 -7.92 -20.73 37.64
CA THR A 590 -7.42 -19.98 36.49
C THR A 590 -8.33 -20.16 35.29
N ASN A 591 -8.55 -19.09 34.54
CA ASN A 591 -9.37 -19.16 33.34
C ASN A 591 -8.62 -19.99 32.28
N MET A 592 -9.29 -20.99 31.70
CA MET A 592 -8.66 -21.85 30.68
C MET A 592 -8.21 -21.07 29.44
N LYS A 593 -8.74 -19.86 29.22
CA LYS A 593 -8.28 -18.95 28.17
C LYS A 593 -6.87 -18.42 28.41
N ASP A 594 -6.48 -18.22 29.67
CA ASP A 594 -5.13 -17.79 30.06
C ASP A 594 -4.12 -18.93 29.90
N LEU A 595 -4.58 -20.18 30.03
CA LEU A 595 -3.78 -21.39 29.86
C LEU A 595 -3.74 -21.91 28.41
N LEU A 596 -4.46 -21.26 27.49
CA LEU A 596 -4.53 -21.65 26.09
C LEU A 596 -3.14 -21.85 25.44
N PRO A 597 -2.13 -20.97 25.64
CA PRO A 597 -0.81 -21.19 25.08
C PRO A 597 -0.21 -22.54 25.50
N MET A 598 -0.36 -22.91 26.78
CA MET A 598 0.17 -24.17 27.32
C MET A 598 -0.61 -25.39 26.81
N ILE A 599 -1.94 -25.29 26.66
CA ILE A 599 -2.75 -26.35 26.05
C ILE A 599 -2.32 -26.60 24.60
N LEU A 600 -2.13 -25.53 23.82
CA LEU A 600 -1.65 -25.62 22.44
C LEU A 600 -0.22 -26.16 22.38
N ALA A 601 0.65 -25.75 23.30
CA ALA A 601 2.00 -26.30 23.39
C ALA A 601 1.98 -27.80 23.65
N GLY A 602 1.17 -28.26 24.60
CA GLY A 602 0.97 -29.68 24.86
C GLY A 602 0.42 -30.42 23.64
N TYR A 603 -0.55 -29.84 22.94
CA TYR A 603 -1.14 -30.46 21.75
C TYR A 603 -0.14 -30.54 20.57
N PHE A 604 0.58 -29.47 20.24
CA PHE A 604 1.42 -29.43 19.03
C PHE A 604 2.87 -29.90 19.23
N SER A 605 3.33 -30.11 20.48
CA SER A 605 4.63 -30.73 20.79
C SER A 605 4.71 -32.17 20.29
N GLU A 606 5.87 -32.82 20.35
CA GLU A 606 5.93 -34.28 20.18
C GLU A 606 5.07 -34.98 21.24
N THR A 607 4.59 -36.20 20.96
CA THR A 607 3.83 -36.97 21.94
C THR A 607 4.79 -37.61 22.94
N ILE A 608 4.51 -37.50 24.23
CA ILE A 608 5.25 -38.25 25.26
C ILE A 608 4.90 -39.75 25.24
N PHE A 609 3.70 -40.11 24.80
CA PHE A 609 3.25 -41.50 24.73
C PHE A 609 3.89 -42.19 23.52
N LYS A 610 4.49 -43.36 23.70
CA LYS A 610 5.18 -44.07 22.60
C LYS A 610 4.18 -44.47 21.51
N ARG A 611 4.64 -44.43 20.25
CA ARG A 611 3.89 -44.94 19.09
C ARG A 611 4.01 -46.47 19.05
N ASP A 612 2.90 -47.16 18.80
CA ASP A 612 2.95 -48.56 18.36
C ASP A 612 3.86 -48.62 17.13
N LYS A 613 4.95 -49.38 17.20
CA LYS A 613 5.77 -49.68 16.01
C LYS A 613 4.87 -50.41 15.01
N LYS A 614 4.38 -49.72 13.97
CA LYS A 614 3.98 -50.41 12.74
C LYS A 614 5.26 -50.93 12.11
N GLU A 615 5.32 -52.24 11.92
CA GLU A 615 6.37 -52.93 11.19
C GLU A 615 6.66 -52.17 9.89
N GLU A 616 7.95 -51.86 9.68
CA GLU A 616 8.48 -51.59 8.37
C GLU A 616 8.17 -52.81 7.49
N ILE A 617 7.11 -52.73 6.69
CA ILE A 617 7.02 -53.57 5.51
C ILE A 617 8.09 -53.03 4.57
N LYS A 618 9.22 -53.74 4.54
CA LYS A 618 10.17 -53.67 3.43
C LYS A 618 9.41 -53.92 2.14
N GLU A 619 9.39 -52.92 1.27
CA GLU A 619 9.67 -53.06 -0.16
C GLU A 619 10.12 -51.72 -0.75
#